data_AF-A0A1X2HYT4-F1
#
_entry.id   AF-A0A1X2HYT4-F1
#
_cell.length_a   1.000
_cell.length_b   1.000
_cell.length_c   1.000
_cell.angle_alpha   90.00
_cell.angle_beta   90.00
_cell.angle_gamma   90.00
#
_symmetry.space_group_name_H-M   'P 1'
#
loop_
_entity.id
_entity.type
_entity.pdbx_description
1 polymer ?
#
loop_
_entity_poly.entity_id
_entity_poly.type
_entity_poly.pdbx_seq_one_letter_code
_entity_poly.pdbx_strand_id
1 'polypeptide(L)'
;MSFLCSFLTLGMYFSICVGDGRAARTEKQISWLLTLASSVMCTLISLPHIYQFFRSGWDMQQISADSPLHTALTCFFITYLILDLGLGLIYYASRVTLATGWIHHTLYTAVLFWLMRCRSSSFFTTNAILELPTVILAVGAIYPRWRCDWLFATAFFFLRIIYHMALIYMLKYHHRLTHLWIVALIILPLHLYWFCGIVRCLLQKGKKPHP
;
A
#
# COMPACT_ATOMS: atom_id res chain seq x y z
N MET A 1 7.45 -17.61 -12.47
CA MET A 1 6.96 -18.36 -11.30
C MET A 1 6.31 -17.45 -10.25
N SER A 2 6.97 -16.39 -9.76
CA SER A 2 6.42 -15.53 -8.70
C SER A 2 5.05 -14.91 -9.00
N PHE A 3 4.81 -14.42 -10.23
CA PHE A 3 3.48 -13.91 -10.64
C PHE A 3 2.38 -14.98 -10.57
N LEU A 4 2.64 -16.19 -11.08
CA LEU A 4 1.67 -17.29 -11.08
C LEU A 4 1.35 -17.75 -9.65
N CYS A 5 2.36 -17.95 -8.81
CA CYS A 5 2.16 -18.31 -7.41
C CYS A 5 1.36 -17.25 -6.65
N SER A 6 1.67 -15.96 -6.88
CA SER A 6 0.94 -14.85 -6.26
C SER A 6 -0.52 -14.82 -6.71
N PHE A 7 -0.77 -15.08 -8.00
CA PHE A 7 -2.10 -15.04 -8.59
C PHE A 7 -2.98 -16.15 -8.03
N LEU A 8 -2.46 -17.37 -7.99
CA LEU A 8 -3.15 -18.52 -7.41
C LEU A 8 -3.41 -18.32 -5.91
N THR A 9 -2.42 -17.81 -5.17
CA THR A 9 -2.55 -17.60 -3.71
C THR A 9 -3.60 -16.55 -3.38
N LEU A 10 -3.52 -15.37 -4.02
CA LEU A 10 -4.48 -14.27 -3.78
C LEU A 10 -5.87 -14.61 -4.30
N GLY A 11 -5.97 -15.25 -5.47
CA GLY A 11 -7.24 -15.71 -6.03
C GLY A 11 -7.91 -16.74 -5.13
N MET A 12 -7.17 -17.76 -4.68
CA MET A 12 -7.69 -18.78 -3.75
C MET A 12 -8.12 -18.15 -2.41
N TYR A 13 -7.31 -17.27 -1.83
CA TYR A 13 -7.66 -16.54 -0.62
C TYR A 13 -8.98 -15.76 -0.79
N PHE A 14 -9.12 -15.01 -1.88
CA PHE A 14 -10.34 -14.25 -2.16
C PHE A 14 -11.56 -15.18 -2.30
N SER A 15 -11.45 -16.24 -3.10
CA SER A 15 -12.54 -17.20 -3.31
C SER A 15 -12.98 -17.87 -2.02
N ILE A 16 -12.05 -18.24 -1.14
CA ILE A 16 -12.37 -18.82 0.18
C ILE A 16 -13.10 -17.80 1.06
N CYS A 17 -12.59 -16.57 1.14
CA CYS A 17 -13.18 -15.53 1.99
C CYS A 17 -14.59 -15.13 1.55
N VAL A 18 -14.83 -15.05 0.23
CA VAL A 18 -16.15 -14.76 -0.33
C VAL A 18 -17.08 -15.96 -0.18
N GLY A 19 -16.59 -17.19 -0.42
CA GLY A 19 -17.38 -18.42 -0.32
C GLY A 19 -17.84 -18.76 1.10
N ASP A 20 -17.01 -18.52 2.13
CA ASP A 20 -17.38 -18.73 3.53
C ASP A 20 -18.47 -17.74 4.02
N GLY A 21 -18.51 -16.53 3.46
CA GLY A 21 -19.53 -15.53 3.76
C GLY A 21 -19.55 -14.99 5.21
N ARG A 22 -18.65 -15.44 6.10
CA ARG A 22 -18.49 -14.89 7.45
C ARG A 22 -17.50 -13.73 7.48
N ALA A 23 -16.45 -13.79 6.65
CA ALA A 23 -15.39 -12.78 6.60
C ALA A 23 -15.83 -11.45 5.96
N ALA A 24 -16.59 -11.50 4.86
CA ALA A 24 -17.08 -10.31 4.17
C ALA A 24 -18.44 -10.59 3.52
N ARG A 25 -19.44 -9.74 3.83
CA ARG A 25 -20.82 -9.90 3.32
C ARG A 25 -21.27 -8.77 2.41
N THR A 26 -20.72 -7.58 2.62
CA THR A 26 -21.08 -6.39 1.84
C THR A 26 -20.03 -6.13 0.77
N GLU A 27 -20.42 -5.50 -0.35
CA GLU A 27 -19.47 -5.07 -1.39
C GLU A 27 -18.29 -4.28 -0.81
N LYS A 28 -18.57 -3.46 0.21
CA LYS A 28 -17.53 -2.72 0.93
C LYS A 28 -16.54 -3.68 1.58
N GLN A 29 -16.99 -4.66 2.37
CA GLN A 29 -16.06 -5.58 3.03
C GLN A 29 -15.28 -6.42 2.01
N ILE A 30 -15.95 -6.86 0.95
CA ILE A 30 -15.33 -7.66 -0.13
C ILE A 30 -14.21 -6.87 -0.80
N SER A 31 -14.42 -5.58 -1.08
CA SER A 31 -13.40 -4.72 -1.71
C SER A 31 -12.15 -4.49 -0.85
N TRP A 32 -12.17 -4.84 0.44
CA TRP A 32 -11.03 -4.69 1.34
C TRP A 32 -10.26 -6.00 1.58
N LEU A 33 -10.76 -7.16 1.13
CA LEU A 33 -10.13 -8.45 1.40
C LEU A 33 -8.72 -8.55 0.83
N LEU A 34 -8.57 -8.30 -0.47
CA LEU A 34 -7.27 -8.33 -1.15
C LEU A 34 -6.34 -7.23 -0.66
N THR A 35 -6.89 -6.03 -0.47
CA THR A 35 -6.15 -4.89 0.08
C THR A 35 -5.61 -5.18 1.47
N LEU A 36 -6.37 -5.84 2.36
CA LEU A 36 -5.89 -6.27 3.67
C LEU A 36 -4.76 -7.29 3.53
N ALA A 37 -4.97 -8.35 2.76
CA ALA A 37 -3.97 -9.40 2.60
C ALA A 37 -2.65 -8.85 2.03
N SER A 38 -2.75 -8.01 1.00
CA SER A 38 -1.58 -7.38 0.35
C SER A 38 -0.84 -6.44 1.30
N SER A 39 -1.55 -5.51 1.95
CA SER A 39 -0.94 -4.54 2.86
C SER A 39 -0.31 -5.19 4.09
N VAL A 40 -0.88 -6.29 4.61
CA VAL A 40 -0.28 -7.07 5.72
C VAL A 40 1.02 -7.73 5.27
N MET A 41 1.04 -8.41 4.11
CA MET A 41 2.26 -9.03 3.59
C MET A 41 3.35 -7.99 3.32
N CYS A 42 3.00 -6.87 2.67
CA CYS A 42 3.90 -5.75 2.43
C CYS A 42 4.50 -5.19 3.73
N THR A 43 3.65 -4.96 4.73
CA THR A 43 4.09 -4.46 6.03
C THR A 43 5.05 -5.45 6.69
N LEU A 44 4.65 -6.73 6.83
CA LEU A 44 5.45 -7.74 7.53
C LEU A 44 6.81 -7.98 6.86
N ILE A 45 6.83 -8.11 5.54
CA ILE A 45 8.09 -8.35 4.81
C ILE A 45 8.99 -7.11 4.85
N SER A 46 8.42 -5.90 4.86
CA SER A 46 9.22 -4.67 4.94
C SER A 46 9.94 -4.45 6.28
N LEU A 47 9.40 -4.97 7.40
CA LEU A 47 9.91 -4.72 8.76
C LEU A 47 11.42 -4.99 8.93
N PRO A 48 11.98 -6.16 8.56
CA PRO A 48 13.42 -6.38 8.68
C PRO A 48 14.24 -5.43 7.80
N HIS A 49 13.75 -5.11 6.60
CA HIS A 49 14.46 -4.23 5.66
C HIS A 49 14.47 -2.78 6.12
N ILE A 50 13.32 -2.26 6.57
CA ILE A 50 13.23 -0.89 7.09
C ILE A 50 14.04 -0.75 8.38
N TYR A 51 14.04 -1.76 9.25
CA TYR A 51 14.89 -1.79 10.44
C TYR A 51 16.38 -1.68 10.08
N GLN A 52 16.85 -2.48 9.11
CA GLN A 52 18.23 -2.42 8.64
C GLN A 52 18.57 -1.06 8.00
N PHE A 53 17.65 -0.52 7.20
CA PHE A 53 17.81 0.79 6.56
C PHE A 53 17.91 1.94 7.57
N PHE A 54 17.12 1.92 8.65
CA PHE A 54 17.28 2.89 9.73
C PHE A 54 18.59 2.70 10.50
N ARG A 55 18.97 1.45 10.78
CA ARG A 55 20.21 1.12 11.49
C ARG A 55 21.46 1.53 10.71
N SER A 56 21.41 1.53 9.39
CA SER A 56 22.50 1.97 8.52
C SER A 56 22.61 3.49 8.39
N GLY A 57 21.73 4.25 9.05
CA GLY A 57 21.69 5.71 8.90
C GLY A 57 21.15 6.15 7.55
N TRP A 58 20.15 5.42 7.02
CA TRP A 58 19.50 5.70 5.72
C TRP A 58 20.43 5.53 4.51
N ASP A 59 21.30 4.53 4.56
CA ASP A 59 22.19 4.22 3.45
C ASP A 59 21.41 3.69 2.23
N MET A 60 21.33 4.54 1.19
CA MET A 60 20.62 4.25 -0.06
C MET A 60 21.24 3.11 -0.87
N GLN A 61 22.49 2.75 -0.61
CA GLN A 61 23.13 1.62 -1.29
C GLN A 61 22.50 0.28 -0.86
N GLN A 62 22.04 0.16 0.38
CA GLN A 62 21.41 -1.08 0.89
C GLN A 62 20.07 -1.38 0.22
N ILE A 63 19.34 -0.35 -0.21
CA ILE A 63 18.06 -0.48 -0.91
C ILE A 63 18.21 -0.39 -2.44
N SER A 64 19.45 -0.44 -2.94
CA SER A 64 19.78 -0.45 -4.36
C SER A 64 20.04 -1.86 -4.91
N ALA A 65 20.22 -2.86 -4.05
CA ALA A 65 20.55 -4.24 -4.40
C ALA A 65 19.35 -5.18 -4.22
N ASP A 66 18.92 -5.82 -5.31
CA ASP A 66 17.78 -6.73 -5.33
C ASP A 66 18.14 -8.15 -4.91
N SER A 67 17.29 -8.75 -4.08
CA SER A 67 17.24 -10.18 -3.79
C SER A 67 16.01 -10.83 -4.46
N PRO A 68 15.99 -12.16 -4.62
CA PRO A 68 14.81 -12.86 -5.13
C PRO A 68 13.54 -12.59 -4.32
N LEU A 69 13.67 -12.37 -3.00
CA LEU A 69 12.56 -12.01 -2.12
C LEU A 69 11.96 -10.65 -2.51
N HIS A 70 12.82 -9.66 -2.79
CA HIS A 70 12.36 -8.33 -3.21
C HIS A 70 11.58 -8.38 -4.51
N THR A 71 12.11 -9.12 -5.50
CA THR A 71 11.41 -9.33 -6.76
C THR A 71 10.09 -10.08 -6.56
N ALA A 72 10.07 -11.09 -5.69
CA ALA A 72 8.86 -11.85 -5.38
C ALA A 72 7.77 -10.96 -4.74
N LEU A 73 8.13 -10.10 -3.79
CA LEU A 73 7.18 -9.16 -3.17
C LEU A 73 6.65 -8.14 -4.19
N THR A 74 7.50 -7.61 -5.06
CA THR A 74 7.06 -6.70 -6.13
C THR A 74 6.09 -7.40 -7.09
N CYS A 75 6.40 -8.63 -7.51
CA CYS A 75 5.48 -9.43 -8.32
C CYS A 75 4.15 -9.67 -7.61
N PHE A 76 4.20 -10.02 -6.32
CA PHE A 76 3.01 -10.23 -5.49
C PHE A 76 2.12 -8.98 -5.44
N PHE A 77 2.71 -7.81 -5.22
CA PHE A 77 1.96 -6.56 -5.15
C PHE A 77 1.38 -6.17 -6.52
N ILE A 78 2.13 -6.31 -7.62
CA ILE A 78 1.59 -6.10 -8.97
C ILE A 78 0.42 -7.05 -9.24
N THR A 79 0.54 -8.33 -8.87
CA THR A 79 -0.55 -9.29 -9.01
C THR A 79 -1.78 -8.86 -8.22
N TYR A 80 -1.60 -8.39 -6.99
CA TYR A 80 -2.67 -7.82 -6.19
C TYR A 80 -3.39 -6.67 -6.92
N LEU A 81 -2.65 -5.71 -7.49
CA LEU A 81 -3.25 -4.56 -8.20
C LEU A 81 -4.11 -5.01 -9.39
N ILE A 82 -3.61 -5.98 -10.16
CA ILE A 82 -4.33 -6.54 -11.32
C ILE A 82 -5.58 -7.31 -10.86
N LEU A 83 -5.44 -8.16 -9.84
CA LEU A 83 -6.56 -8.93 -9.29
C LEU A 83 -7.62 -8.03 -8.66
N ASP A 84 -7.23 -7.00 -7.93
CA ASP A 84 -8.18 -6.09 -7.27
C ASP A 84 -8.99 -5.29 -8.30
N LEU A 85 -8.38 -4.86 -9.40
CA LEU A 85 -9.14 -4.28 -10.52
C LEU A 85 -10.04 -5.30 -11.21
N GLY A 86 -9.50 -6.47 -11.56
CA GLY A 86 -10.24 -7.50 -12.28
C GLY A 86 -11.45 -8.02 -11.50
N LEU A 87 -11.25 -8.41 -10.24
CA LEU A 87 -12.31 -8.84 -9.34
C LEU A 87 -13.19 -7.67 -8.91
N GLY A 88 -12.65 -6.46 -8.80
CA GLY A 88 -13.42 -5.26 -8.50
C GLY A 88 -14.48 -4.95 -9.55
N LEU A 89 -14.19 -5.18 -10.84
CA LEU A 89 -15.18 -5.03 -11.91
C LEU A 89 -16.31 -6.07 -11.83
N ILE A 90 -16.10 -7.20 -11.16
CA ILE A 90 -17.07 -8.30 -11.06
C ILE A 90 -17.87 -8.22 -9.75
N TYR A 91 -17.20 -8.02 -8.61
CA TYR A 91 -17.77 -8.18 -7.27
C TYR A 91 -18.07 -6.86 -6.55
N TYR A 92 -17.43 -5.75 -6.93
CA TYR A 92 -17.57 -4.47 -6.22
C TYR A 92 -17.35 -3.28 -7.16
N ALA A 93 -17.99 -3.31 -8.33
CA ALA A 93 -17.79 -2.30 -9.38
C ALA A 93 -18.12 -0.89 -8.89
N SER A 94 -19.10 -0.75 -8.00
CA SER A 94 -19.50 0.51 -7.35
C SER A 94 -18.39 1.14 -6.50
N ARG A 95 -17.36 0.37 -6.13
CA ARG A 95 -16.25 0.79 -5.26
C ARG A 95 -14.97 1.13 -6.03
N VAL A 96 -14.86 0.75 -7.30
CA VAL A 96 -13.69 1.06 -8.12
C VAL A 96 -13.81 2.50 -8.64
N THR A 97 -13.31 3.45 -7.86
CA THR A 97 -13.31 4.87 -8.28
C THR A 97 -12.13 5.18 -9.20
N LEU A 98 -12.25 6.27 -9.98
CA LEU A 98 -11.18 6.73 -10.87
C LEU A 98 -9.87 7.03 -10.11
N ALA A 99 -9.97 7.75 -9.00
CA ALA A 99 -8.80 8.21 -8.25
C ALA A 99 -8.18 7.09 -7.38
N THR A 100 -9.01 6.29 -6.70
CA THR A 100 -8.50 5.27 -5.76
C THR A 100 -8.29 3.90 -6.40
N GLY A 101 -9.00 3.59 -7.50
CA GLY A 101 -8.84 2.34 -8.24
C GLY A 101 -7.95 2.53 -9.46
N TRP A 102 -8.47 3.17 -10.51
CA TRP A 102 -7.84 3.19 -11.83
C TRP A 102 -6.48 3.90 -11.88
N ILE A 103 -6.43 5.17 -11.50
CA ILE A 103 -5.19 5.97 -11.58
C ILE A 103 -4.15 5.40 -10.64
N HIS A 104 -4.54 5.09 -9.40
CA HIS A 104 -3.65 4.57 -8.38
C HIS A 104 -3.04 3.21 -8.78
N HIS A 105 -3.86 2.23 -9.15
CA HIS A 105 -3.35 0.90 -9.50
C HIS A 105 -2.54 0.89 -10.80
N THR A 106 -2.94 1.69 -11.80
CA THR A 106 -2.17 1.81 -13.05
C THR A 106 -0.81 2.44 -12.79
N LEU A 107 -0.76 3.53 -12.02
CA LEU A 107 0.49 4.22 -11.68
C LEU A 107 1.43 3.30 -10.88
N TYR A 108 0.93 2.62 -9.84
CA TYR A 108 1.74 1.68 -9.08
C TYR A 108 2.26 0.54 -9.95
N THR A 109 1.40 -0.04 -10.80
CA THR A 109 1.81 -1.12 -11.71
C THR A 109 2.94 -0.67 -12.63
N ALA A 110 2.82 0.49 -13.26
CA ALA A 110 3.84 1.06 -14.15
C ALA A 110 5.17 1.34 -13.40
N VAL A 111 5.10 1.97 -12.23
CA VAL A 111 6.29 2.28 -11.41
C VAL A 111 6.98 1.00 -10.95
N LEU A 112 6.23 -0.02 -10.54
CA LEU A 112 6.81 -1.28 -10.06
C LEU A 112 7.45 -2.10 -11.18
N PHE A 113 6.83 -2.15 -12.37
CA PHE A 113 7.49 -2.74 -13.54
C PHE A 113 8.77 -1.99 -13.92
N TRP A 114 8.78 -0.66 -13.84
CA TRP A 114 9.99 0.15 -14.06
C TRP A 114 11.07 -0.16 -13.02
N LEU A 115 10.72 -0.22 -11.72
CA LEU A 115 11.65 -0.60 -10.65
C LEU A 115 12.24 -2.00 -10.85
N MET A 116 11.41 -2.98 -11.24
CA MET A 116 11.89 -4.33 -11.58
C MET A 116 12.86 -4.29 -12.76
N ARG A 117 12.56 -3.52 -13.81
CA ARG A 117 13.43 -3.37 -14.99
C ARG A 117 14.77 -2.73 -14.61
N CYS A 118 14.77 -1.79 -13.68
CA CYS A 118 15.96 -1.14 -13.15
C CYS A 118 16.70 -1.96 -12.08
N ARG A 119 16.18 -3.11 -11.67
CA ARG A 119 16.69 -3.95 -10.55
C ARG A 119 16.70 -3.23 -9.20
N SER A 120 15.65 -2.45 -8.93
CA SER A 120 15.44 -1.70 -7.68
C SER A 120 14.14 -2.11 -6.96
N SER A 121 13.81 -3.41 -6.98
CA SER A 121 12.70 -4.00 -6.22
C SER A 121 12.88 -3.91 -4.70
N SER A 122 14.14 -3.89 -4.25
CA SER A 122 14.56 -3.66 -2.86
C SER A 122 14.06 -2.33 -2.30
N PHE A 123 14.06 -1.28 -3.13
CA PHE A 123 13.46 0.01 -2.80
C PHE A 123 11.97 -0.14 -2.48
N PHE A 124 11.19 -0.81 -3.34
CA PHE A 124 9.77 -1.05 -3.06
C PHE A 124 9.60 -1.85 -1.77
N THR A 125 10.35 -2.94 -1.61
CA THR A 125 10.21 -3.83 -0.45
C THR A 125 10.50 -3.13 0.86
N THR A 126 11.55 -2.31 0.92
CA THR A 126 11.88 -1.53 2.13
C THR A 126 10.79 -0.50 2.44
N ASN A 127 10.29 0.18 1.39
CA ASN A 127 9.27 1.21 1.53
C ASN A 127 7.85 0.67 1.61
N ALA A 128 7.64 -0.64 1.50
CA ALA A 128 6.34 -1.27 1.65
C ALA A 128 5.77 -1.12 3.08
N ILE A 129 6.57 -0.66 4.04
CA ILE A 129 6.11 -0.21 5.37
C ILE A 129 5.08 0.92 5.28
N LEU A 130 5.10 1.68 4.18
CA LEU A 130 4.10 2.70 3.87
C LEU A 130 2.68 2.11 3.78
N GLU A 131 2.50 0.80 3.62
CA GLU A 131 1.20 0.12 3.62
C GLU A 131 0.60 -0.10 5.02
N LEU A 132 1.33 0.15 6.11
CA LEU A 132 0.80 -0.01 7.47
C LEU A 132 -0.50 0.78 7.75
N PRO A 133 -0.66 2.07 7.32
CA PRO A 133 -1.93 2.77 7.44
C PRO A 133 -3.06 2.08 6.67
N THR A 134 -2.75 1.46 5.52
CA THR A 134 -3.71 0.68 4.72
C THR A 134 -4.18 -0.55 5.50
N VAL A 135 -3.31 -1.23 6.24
CA VAL A 135 -3.70 -2.34 7.14
C VAL A 135 -4.73 -1.87 8.16
N ILE A 136 -4.44 -0.77 8.86
CA ILE A 136 -5.33 -0.21 9.89
C ILE A 136 -6.69 0.15 9.29
N LEU A 137 -6.69 0.78 8.13
CA LEU A 137 -7.92 1.16 7.42
C LEU A 137 -8.72 -0.04 6.94
N ALA A 138 -8.06 -1.05 6.35
CA ALA A 138 -8.69 -2.24 5.82
C ALA A 138 -9.33 -3.09 6.92
N VAL A 139 -8.64 -3.26 8.06
CA VAL A 139 -9.19 -3.92 9.25
C VAL A 139 -10.45 -3.20 9.73
N GLY A 140 -10.40 -1.87 9.87
CA GLY A 140 -11.57 -1.08 10.28
C GLY A 140 -12.71 -1.05 9.25
N ALA A 141 -12.44 -1.38 7.99
CA ALA A 141 -13.44 -1.48 6.94
C ALA A 141 -14.13 -2.85 6.91
N ILE A 142 -13.40 -3.93 7.18
CA ILE A 142 -13.92 -5.30 7.28
C ILE A 142 -14.64 -5.50 8.62
N TYR A 143 -14.02 -5.06 9.71
CA TYR A 143 -14.51 -5.17 11.08
C TYR A 143 -14.75 -3.76 11.69
N PRO A 144 -15.95 -3.18 11.52
CA PRO A 144 -16.23 -1.82 12.00
C PRO A 144 -15.99 -1.60 13.50
N ARG A 145 -16.09 -2.65 14.33
CA ARG A 145 -15.80 -2.60 15.77
C ARG A 145 -14.33 -2.30 16.08
N TRP A 146 -13.41 -2.60 15.15
CA TRP A 146 -11.97 -2.39 15.31
C TRP A 146 -11.49 -1.11 14.61
N ARG A 147 -12.42 -0.31 14.08
CA ARG A 147 -12.09 0.95 13.41
C ARG A 147 -11.54 1.96 14.41
N CYS A 148 -10.30 2.38 14.21
CA CYS A 148 -9.69 3.47 14.96
C CYS A 148 -9.18 4.57 14.00
N ASP A 149 -9.96 5.64 13.85
CA ASP A 149 -9.63 6.72 12.90
C ASP A 149 -8.38 7.51 13.31
N TRP A 150 -8.14 7.67 14.63
CA TRP A 150 -6.93 8.33 15.14
C TRP A 150 -5.67 7.51 14.84
N LEU A 151 -5.68 6.21 15.11
CA LEU A 151 -4.55 5.32 14.81
C LEU A 151 -4.22 5.35 13.31
N PHE A 152 -5.25 5.28 12.46
CA PHE A 152 -5.09 5.39 11.02
C PHE A 152 -4.47 6.74 10.61
N ALA A 153 -5.01 7.85 11.10
CA ALA A 153 -4.54 9.20 10.76
C ALA A 153 -3.10 9.43 11.21
N THR A 154 -2.74 9.00 12.42
CA THR A 154 -1.40 9.12 12.96
C THR A 154 -0.41 8.28 12.16
N ALA A 155 -0.71 7.01 11.87
CA ALA A 155 0.14 6.16 11.05
C ALA A 155 0.31 6.74 9.63
N PHE A 156 -0.77 7.23 9.03
CA PHE A 156 -0.74 7.87 7.72
C PHE A 156 0.17 9.09 7.72
N PHE A 157 0.04 9.97 8.71
CA PHE A 157 0.87 11.17 8.81
C PHE A 157 2.37 10.85 8.91
N PHE A 158 2.77 9.99 9.84
CA PHE A 158 4.18 9.69 10.04
C PHE A 158 4.80 8.94 8.85
N LEU A 159 4.09 7.99 8.26
CA LEU A 159 4.63 7.18 7.17
C LEU A 159 4.47 7.85 5.80
N ARG A 160 3.24 8.21 5.42
CA ARG A 160 2.93 8.70 4.07
C ARG A 160 3.27 10.17 3.85
N ILE A 161 3.43 10.94 4.93
CA ILE A 161 3.82 12.37 4.85
C ILE A 161 5.27 12.55 5.32
N ILE A 162 5.57 12.38 6.61
CA ILE A 162 6.91 12.69 7.15
C ILE A 162 7.98 11.80 6.54
N TYR A 163 7.85 10.48 6.67
CA TYR A 163 8.84 9.53 6.16
C TYR A 163 8.96 9.62 4.64
N HIS A 164 7.84 9.74 3.91
CA HIS A 164 7.85 9.91 2.46
C HIS A 164 8.57 11.20 2.00
N MET A 165 8.40 12.32 2.71
CA MET A 165 9.14 13.56 2.41
C MET A 165 10.64 13.42 2.68
N ALA A 166 11.02 12.80 3.80
CA ALA A 166 12.43 12.50 4.10
C ALA A 166 13.04 11.57 3.03
N LEU A 167 12.27 10.58 2.57
CA LEU A 167 12.67 9.68 1.50
C LEU A 167 12.90 10.42 0.18
N ILE A 168 12.05 11.38 -0.20
CA ILE A 168 12.24 12.21 -1.41
C ILE A 168 13.60 12.94 -1.36
N TYR A 169 13.93 13.54 -0.21
CA TYR A 169 15.22 14.21 -0.02
C TYR A 169 16.38 13.24 -0.23
N MET A 170 16.35 12.09 0.45
CA MET A 170 17.42 11.11 0.36
C MET A 170 17.54 10.51 -1.05
N LEU A 171 16.42 10.28 -1.74
CA LEU A 171 16.39 9.81 -3.13
C LEU A 171 17.04 10.79 -4.10
N LYS A 172 16.87 12.10 -3.88
CA LYS A 172 17.41 13.13 -4.76
C LYS A 172 18.93 13.17 -4.74
N TYR A 173 19.54 12.92 -3.58
CA TYR A 173 20.98 13.13 -3.38
C TYR A 173 21.80 11.83 -3.32
N HIS A 174 21.20 10.70 -2.92
CA HIS A 174 21.96 9.50 -2.56
C HIS A 174 21.57 8.23 -3.31
N HIS A 175 20.48 8.23 -4.08
CA HIS A 175 20.02 7.02 -4.78
C HIS A 175 20.55 6.94 -6.21
N ARG A 176 20.88 5.72 -6.67
CA ARG A 176 21.44 5.49 -8.02
C ARG A 176 20.49 5.87 -9.16
N LEU A 177 19.19 5.69 -8.95
CA LEU A 177 18.16 6.11 -9.91
C LEU A 177 17.85 7.58 -9.70
N THR A 178 18.58 8.43 -10.41
CA THR A 178 18.55 9.91 -10.30
C THR A 178 17.17 10.53 -10.53
N HIS A 179 16.23 9.81 -11.16
CA HIS A 179 14.86 10.29 -11.41
C HIS A 179 13.81 9.71 -10.47
N LEU A 180 14.17 8.79 -9.56
CA LEU A 180 13.21 8.15 -8.66
C LEU A 180 12.56 9.15 -7.69
N TRP A 181 13.28 10.19 -7.27
CA TRP A 181 12.74 11.25 -6.43
C TRP A 181 11.61 12.03 -7.13
N ILE A 182 11.63 12.15 -8.46
CA ILE A 182 10.58 12.83 -9.23
C ILE A 182 9.28 12.04 -9.11
N VAL A 183 9.36 10.72 -9.26
CA VAL A 183 8.20 9.84 -9.08
C VAL A 183 7.64 9.95 -7.66
N ALA A 184 8.52 9.91 -6.65
CA ALA A 184 8.12 10.06 -5.25
C ALA A 184 7.49 11.44 -4.97
N LEU A 185 8.01 12.50 -5.59
CA LEU A 185 7.46 13.87 -5.49
C LEU A 185 6.08 13.98 -6.14
N ILE A 186 5.86 13.37 -7.30
CA ILE A 186 4.55 13.39 -7.99
C ILE A 186 3.47 12.65 -7.17
N ILE A 187 3.86 11.63 -6.39
CA ILE A 187 2.94 10.88 -5.53
C ILE A 187 2.55 11.66 -4.26
N LEU A 188 3.43 12.54 -3.75
CA LEU A 188 3.20 13.26 -2.50
C LEU A 188 1.89 14.10 -2.48
N PRO A 189 1.51 14.85 -3.54
CA PRO A 189 0.22 15.53 -3.62
C PRO A 189 -0.99 14.63 -3.36
N LEU A 190 -0.96 13.37 -3.82
CA LEU A 190 -2.03 12.41 -3.57
C LEU A 190 -2.14 12.06 -2.08
N HIS A 191 -1.02 11.83 -1.41
CA HIS A 191 -1.00 11.59 0.03
C HIS A 191 -1.50 12.82 0.82
N LEU A 192 -1.10 14.03 0.42
CA LEU A 192 -1.58 15.27 1.03
C LEU A 192 -3.10 15.45 0.84
N TYR A 193 -3.60 15.20 -0.36
CA TYR A 193 -5.04 15.25 -0.65
C TYR A 193 -5.83 14.30 0.25
N TRP A 194 -5.39 13.04 0.38
CA TRP A 194 -6.03 12.06 1.26
C TRP A 194 -5.94 12.46 2.73
N PHE A 195 -4.78 12.94 3.19
CA PHE A 195 -4.62 13.39 4.57
C PHE A 195 -5.55 14.56 4.92
N CYS A 196 -5.70 15.53 4.02
CA CYS A 196 -6.69 16.60 4.15
C CYS A 196 -8.11 16.04 4.31
N GLY A 197 -8.48 15.01 3.55
CA GLY A 197 -9.77 14.33 3.69
C GLY A 197 -9.94 13.65 5.06
N ILE A 198 -8.88 13.00 5.57
CA ILE A 198 -8.87 12.36 6.90
C ILE A 198 -9.09 13.40 8.00
N VAL A 199 -8.33 14.50 7.98
CA VAL A 199 -8.44 15.59 8.97
C VAL A 199 -9.85 16.20 8.94
N ARG A 200 -10.41 16.47 7.76
CA ARG A 200 -11.79 16.98 7.65
C ARG A 200 -12.80 16.02 8.28
N CYS A 201 -12.66 14.71 8.07
CA CYS A 201 -13.53 13.71 8.67
C CYS A 201 -13.41 13.69 10.21
N LEU A 202 -12.19 13.76 10.75
CA LEU A 202 -11.96 13.83 12.19
C LEU A 202 -12.57 15.08 12.82
N LEU A 203 -12.37 16.25 12.20
CA LEU A 203 -12.95 17.51 12.67
C LEU A 203 -14.48 17.49 12.65
N GLN A 204 -15.10 16.90 11.62
CA GLN A 204 -16.56 16.75 11.56
C GLN A 204 -17.09 15.83 12.66
N LYS A 205 -16.35 14.77 13.02
CA LYS A 205 -16.73 13.88 14.12
C LYS A 205 -16.61 14.56 15.49
N GLY A 206 -15.55 15.35 15.70
CA GLY A 206 -15.36 16.10 16.94
C GLY A 206 -16.40 17.20 17.17
N LYS A 207 -17.09 17.66 16.12
CA LYS A 207 -18.17 18.67 16.20
C LYS A 207 -19.56 18.09 16.48
N LYS A 208 -19.76 16.77 16.40
CA LYS A 208 -21.05 16.16 16.76
C LYS A 208 -21.08 15.97 18.28
N PRO A 209 -21.99 16.64 19.03
CA PRO A 209 -22.14 16.37 20.45
C PRO A 209 -22.50 14.90 20.64
N HIS A 210 -21.82 14.23 21.56
CA HIS A 210 -22.25 12.90 22.03
C HIS A 210 -23.64 13.05 22.65
N PRO A 211 -24.63 12.23 22.27
CA PRO A 211 -25.91 12.17 22.99
C PRO A 211 -25.71 11.66 24.42
#